data_AF-A0A9P8RZX1-F1
#
_entry.id   AF-A0A9P8RZX1-F1
#
_cell.length_a   1.000
_cell.length_b   1.000
_cell.length_c   1.000
_cell.angle_alpha   90.00
_cell.angle_beta   90.00
_cell.angle_gamma   90.00
#
_symmetry.space_group_name_H-M   'P 1'
#
loop_
_entity.id
_entity.type
_entity.pdbx_description
1 polymer ?
#
loop_
_entity_poly.entity_id
_entity_poly.type
_entity_poly.pdbx_seq_one_letter_code
_entity_poly.pdbx_strand_id
1 'polypeptide(L)'
;MSVNEMMKEIIKTQPAAKLIDKDILSAWAQAILDGTHQSRTEPPEALVNDDSDGNDDGNDLDLGEDDEFGDIVTVKGQDFVVCSGLVVPQQLLKDKIIPLINETMEKLGIEVDDVFNALMTQ
;
A
#
# COMPACT_ATOMS: atom_id res chain seq x y z
N MET A 1 3.73 -9.85 23.06
CA MET A 1 3.26 -9.58 21.70
C MET A 1 4.02 -8.37 21.21
N SER A 2 4.66 -8.46 20.05
CA SER A 2 5.52 -7.41 19.51
C SER A 2 4.71 -6.42 18.67
N VAL A 3 5.21 -5.20 18.48
CA VAL A 3 4.55 -4.16 17.64
C VAL A 3 4.24 -4.70 16.25
N ASN A 4 5.20 -5.35 15.59
CA ASN A 4 5.01 -5.99 14.28
C ASN A 4 3.92 -7.08 14.26
N GLU A 5 3.71 -7.81 15.36
CA GLU A 5 2.64 -8.81 15.46
C GLU A 5 1.29 -8.12 15.64
N MET A 6 1.23 -7.04 16.41
CA MET A 6 0.03 -6.25 16.60
C MET A 6 -0.37 -5.50 15.32
N MET A 7 0.58 -4.94 14.56
CA MET A 7 0.35 -4.35 13.24
C MET A 7 -0.31 -5.35 12.28
N LYS A 8 0.17 -6.61 12.27
CA LYS A 8 -0.43 -7.68 11.46
C LYS A 8 -1.85 -8.01 11.90
N GLU A 9 -2.12 -8.03 13.20
CA GLU A 9 -3.48 -8.25 13.73
C GLU A 9 -4.42 -7.09 13.42
N ILE A 10 -3.93 -5.84 13.44
CA ILE A 10 -4.67 -4.66 12.99
C ILE A 10 -5.00 -4.79 11.50
N ILE A 11 -4.02 -5.04 10.62
CA ILE A 11 -4.25 -5.20 9.17
C ILE A 11 -5.22 -6.36 8.89
N LYS A 12 -5.12 -7.45 9.65
CA LYS A 12 -6.02 -8.60 9.52
C LYS A 12 -7.46 -8.26 9.92
N THR A 13 -7.64 -7.37 10.89
CA THR A 13 -8.95 -6.93 11.38
C THR A 13 -9.53 -5.81 10.50
N GLN A 14 -8.67 -4.93 9.99
CA GLN A 14 -9.00 -3.84 9.09
C GLN A 14 -8.00 -3.81 7.92
N PRO A 15 -8.34 -4.38 6.76
CA PRO A 15 -7.46 -4.42 5.60
C PRO A 15 -7.03 -3.03 5.09
N ALA A 16 -7.88 -2.02 5.29
CA ALA A 16 -7.56 -0.63 4.94
C ALA A 16 -6.38 -0.05 5.74
N ALA A 17 -6.06 -0.62 6.91
CA ALA A 17 -4.89 -0.21 7.70
C ALA A 17 -3.56 -0.47 6.97
N LYS A 18 -3.58 -1.26 5.89
CA LYS A 18 -2.43 -1.46 5.00
C LYS A 18 -2.05 -0.21 4.20
N LEU A 19 -3.00 0.70 3.98
CA LEU A 19 -2.79 1.96 3.26
C LEU A 19 -2.30 3.09 4.17
N ILE A 20 -2.24 2.83 5.48
CA ILE A 20 -1.75 3.79 6.46
C ILE A 20 -0.22 3.74 6.46
N ASP A 21 0.40 4.90 6.62
CA ASP A 21 1.85 5.01 6.78
C ASP A 21 2.36 4.06 7.88
N LYS A 22 3.52 3.44 7.63
CA LYS A 22 4.08 2.42 8.51
C LYS A 22 4.38 2.96 9.91
N ASP A 23 4.79 4.22 10.04
CA ASP A 23 5.07 4.86 11.32
C ASP A 23 3.77 5.09 12.09
N ILE A 24 2.70 5.51 11.41
CA ILE A 24 1.37 5.66 12.00
C ILE A 24 0.80 4.31 12.43
N LEU A 25 0.93 3.27 11.60
CA LEU A 25 0.47 1.92 11.92
C LEU A 25 1.26 1.31 13.09
N SER A 26 2.56 1.58 13.16
CA SER A 26 3.43 1.17 14.26
C SER A 26 3.05 1.88 15.57
N ALA A 27 2.80 3.19 15.52
CA ALA A 27 2.35 3.98 16.66
C ALA A 27 0.97 3.53 17.16
N TRP A 28 0.07 3.17 16.25
CA TRP A 28 -1.22 2.59 16.59
C TRP A 28 -1.06 1.23 17.27
N ALA A 29 -0.24 0.34 16.71
CA ALA A 29 0.07 -0.95 17.31
C ALA A 29 0.69 -0.81 18.71
N GLN A 30 1.58 0.17 18.89
CA GLN A 30 2.16 0.49 20.20
C GLN A 30 1.09 0.98 21.18
N ALA A 31 0.18 1.87 20.76
CA ALA A 31 -0.92 2.36 21.60
C ALA A 31 -1.85 1.22 22.08
N ILE A 32 -2.05 0.18 21.25
CA ILE A 32 -2.81 -1.01 21.67
C ILE A 32 -2.02 -1.85 22.67
N LEU A 33 -0.71 -1.99 22.48
CA LEU A 33 0.14 -2.76 23.39
C LEU A 33 0.32 -2.07 24.76
N ASP A 34 0.41 -0.75 24.77
CA ASP A 34 0.42 0.07 25.98
C ASP A 34 -0.96 0.17 26.65
N GLY A 35 -2.02 -0.29 25.98
CA GLY A 35 -3.40 -0.26 26.48
C GLY A 35 -4.03 1.14 26.51
N THR A 36 -3.37 2.13 25.92
CA THR A 36 -3.89 3.50 25.77
C THR A 36 -4.93 3.61 24.66
N HIS A 37 -4.97 2.61 23.77
CA HIS A 37 -6.01 2.44 22.75
C HIS A 37 -6.46 0.97 22.71
N GLN A 38 -7.74 0.72 22.41
CA GLN A 38 -8.27 -0.66 22.40
C GLN A 38 -8.81 -1.09 21.04
N SER A 39 -9.09 -0.14 20.13
CA SER A 39 -9.66 -0.45 18.83
C SER A 39 -8.59 -0.92 17.86
N ARG A 40 -8.91 -2.02 17.15
CA ARG A 40 -8.12 -2.59 16.04
C ARG A 40 -8.75 -2.29 14.67
N THR A 41 -9.85 -1.55 14.66
CA THR A 41 -10.63 -1.19 13.48
C THR A 41 -10.66 0.32 13.24
N GLU A 42 -10.09 1.10 14.16
CA GLU A 42 -10.01 2.55 14.05
C GLU A 42 -8.67 3.00 14.67
N PRO A 43 -7.88 3.82 13.95
CA PRO A 43 -6.68 4.41 14.51
C PRO A 43 -7.05 5.39 15.64
N PRO A 44 -6.17 5.58 16.64
CA PRO A 44 -6.39 6.57 17.68
C PRO A 44 -6.40 7.98 17.08
N GLU A 45 -7.34 8.82 17.53
CA GLU A 45 -7.57 10.18 17.00
C GLU A 45 -6.32 11.06 17.03
N ALA A 46 -5.42 10.82 18.00
CA ALA A 46 -4.16 11.54 18.14
C ALA A 46 -3.17 11.29 16.98
N LEU A 47 -3.31 10.19 16.24
CA LEU A 47 -2.47 9.87 15.08
C LEU A 47 -3.08 10.36 13.75
N VAL A 48 -4.37 10.68 13.75
CA VAL A 48 -5.10 11.16 12.57
C VAL A 48 -5.09 12.70 12.48
N ASN A 49 -4.80 13.38 13.59
CA ASN A 49 -4.78 14.84 13.71
C ASN A 49 -3.36 15.46 13.76
N ASP A 50 -2.33 14.79 13.23
CA ASP A 50 -1.07 15.51 12.93
C ASP A 50 -1.26 16.34 11.66
N ASP A 51 -2.08 17.38 11.79
CA ASP A 51 -2.26 18.49 10.85
C ASP A 51 -1.04 19.41 11.02
N SER A 52 0.16 18.91 10.65
CA SER A 52 1.36 19.73 10.53
C SER A 52 1.34 20.41 9.15
N ASP A 53 0.60 21.52 9.08
CA ASP A 53 0.70 22.53 8.04
C ASP A 53 2.15 23.05 7.93
N GLY A 54 2.77 22.88 6.74
CA GLY A 54 3.78 23.80 6.22
C GLY A 54 5.27 23.44 6.33
N ASN A 55 5.84 23.05 5.17
CA ASN A 55 7.19 23.36 4.65
C ASN A 55 8.46 22.98 5.46
N ASP A 56 9.25 22.02 4.94
CA ASP A 56 10.72 22.11 4.74
C ASP A 56 11.13 20.93 3.83
N ASP A 57 11.33 21.16 2.53
CA ASP A 57 12.65 21.37 1.91
C ASP A 57 13.58 20.15 2.00
N GLY A 58 13.70 19.44 0.88
CA GLY A 58 14.89 18.66 0.57
C GLY A 58 15.17 17.45 1.44
N ASN A 59 14.36 16.40 1.34
CA ASN A 59 14.94 15.08 1.40
C ASN A 59 14.70 14.39 0.07
N ASP A 60 15.80 14.35 -0.68
CA ASP A 60 16.06 13.52 -1.84
C ASP A 60 15.11 12.32 -1.81
N LEU A 61 14.18 12.35 -2.77
CA LEU A 61 13.41 11.19 -3.18
C LEU A 61 14.44 10.13 -3.59
N ASP A 62 15.01 9.42 -2.62
CA ASP A 62 15.49 8.06 -2.80
C ASP A 62 14.21 7.22 -2.99
N LEU A 63 13.58 7.48 -4.14
CA LEU A 63 12.78 6.54 -4.89
C LEU A 63 13.77 5.43 -5.21
N GLY A 64 14.03 4.57 -4.21
CA GLY A 64 14.49 3.23 -4.49
C GLY A 64 13.62 2.73 -5.62
N GLU A 65 14.27 2.35 -6.72
CA GLU A 65 13.70 1.90 -8.00
C GLU A 65 12.87 0.62 -7.85
N ASP A 66 11.96 0.56 -6.89
CA ASP A 66 11.03 -0.53 -6.73
C ASP A 66 9.70 -0.07 -7.32
N ASP A 67 9.52 -0.40 -8.61
CA ASP A 67 8.21 -0.43 -9.24
C ASP A 67 7.26 -1.30 -8.41
N GLU A 68 6.57 -0.70 -7.45
CA GLU A 68 5.71 -1.43 -6.51
C GLU A 68 4.38 -1.78 -7.21
N PHE A 69 4.38 -2.87 -7.96
CA PHE A 69 3.21 -3.35 -8.71
C PHE A 69 2.16 -4.05 -7.84
N GLY A 70 2.11 -3.78 -6.54
CA GLY A 70 1.34 -4.52 -5.54
C GLY A 70 2.22 -5.44 -4.69
N ASP A 71 1.60 -6.24 -3.82
CA ASP A 71 2.37 -7.06 -2.86
C ASP A 71 3.14 -8.17 -3.55
N ILE A 72 4.45 -8.18 -3.33
CA ILE A 72 5.31 -9.25 -3.79
C ILE A 72 5.37 -10.35 -2.72
N VAL A 73 5.07 -11.58 -3.11
CA VAL A 73 5.17 -12.78 -2.28
C VAL A 73 6.05 -13.80 -2.98
N THR A 74 7.10 -14.23 -2.29
CA THR A 74 7.98 -15.30 -2.77
C THR A 74 7.45 -16.68 -2.36
N VAL A 75 7.17 -17.53 -3.34
CA VAL A 75 6.73 -18.92 -3.13
C VAL A 75 7.65 -19.86 -3.89
N LYS A 76 8.30 -20.79 -3.17
CA LYS A 76 9.24 -21.77 -3.75
C LYS A 76 10.36 -21.12 -4.59
N GLY A 77 10.83 -19.95 -4.18
CA GLY A 77 11.90 -19.21 -4.87
C GLY A 77 11.47 -18.50 -6.15
N GLN A 78 10.16 -18.31 -6.35
CA GLN A 78 9.61 -17.48 -7.41
C GLN A 78 8.79 -16.35 -6.80
N ASP A 79 8.93 -15.16 -7.36
CA ASP A 79 8.24 -13.97 -6.91
C ASP A 79 6.92 -13.78 -7.66
N PHE A 80 5.85 -13.56 -6.91
CA PHE A 80 4.51 -13.32 -7.41
C PHE A 80 4.02 -11.97 -6.91
N VAL A 81 3.34 -11.24 -7.78
CA VAL A 81 2.63 -10.02 -7.46
C VAL A 81 1.16 -10.36 -7.22
N VAL A 82 0.64 -9.92 -6.07
CA VAL A 82 -0.74 -10.14 -5.65
C VAL A 82 -1.50 -8.82 -5.69
N CYS A 83 -2.46 -8.71 -6.61
CA CYS A 83 -3.30 -7.52 -6.78
C CYS A 83 -4.76 -7.91 -6.82
N SER A 84 -5.57 -7.42 -5.87
CA SER A 84 -7.04 -7.47 -5.90
C SER A 84 -7.67 -8.77 -6.43
N GLY A 85 -7.16 -9.93 -5.98
CA GLY A 85 -7.67 -11.26 -6.38
C GLY A 85 -6.95 -11.94 -7.55
N LEU A 86 -5.95 -11.28 -8.14
CA LEU A 86 -5.07 -11.81 -9.18
C LEU A 86 -3.69 -12.11 -8.60
N VAL A 87 -3.11 -13.24 -8.99
CA VAL A 87 -1.74 -13.64 -8.63
C VAL A 87 -0.96 -13.87 -9.93
N VAL A 88 0.09 -13.08 -10.13
CA VAL A 88 0.87 -13.08 -11.37
C VAL A 88 2.35 -13.22 -11.05
N PRO A 89 3.11 -14.09 -11.73
CA PRO A 89 4.57 -14.11 -11.60
C PRO A 89 5.17 -12.74 -11.95
N GLN A 90 6.02 -12.20 -11.08
CA GLN A 90 6.57 -10.83 -11.22
C GLN A 90 7.28 -10.65 -12.56
N GLN A 91 8.05 -11.64 -13.00
CA GLN A 91 8.72 -11.61 -14.31
C GLN A 91 7.70 -11.50 -15.46
N LEU A 92 6.62 -12.27 -15.44
CA LEU A 92 5.59 -12.19 -16.49
C LEU A 92 4.86 -10.84 -16.47
N LEU A 93 4.67 -10.27 -15.28
CA LEU A 93 4.06 -8.96 -15.13
C LEU A 93 4.91 -7.88 -15.81
N LYS A 94 6.21 -7.83 -15.46
CA LYS A 94 7.17 -6.85 -16.00
C LYS A 94 7.46 -7.05 -17.49
N ASP A 95 7.76 -8.28 -17.93
CA ASP A 95 8.18 -8.54 -19.31
C ASP A 95 7.05 -8.50 -20.34
N LYS A 96 5.81 -8.78 -19.94
CA LYS A 96 4.72 -9.02 -20.92
C LYS A 96 3.46 -8.24 -20.62
N ILE A 97 2.97 -8.29 -19.40
CA ILE A 97 1.64 -7.76 -19.09
C ILE A 97 1.65 -6.23 -19.09
N ILE A 98 2.61 -5.59 -18.41
CA ILE A 98 2.72 -4.13 -18.39
C ILE A 98 2.92 -3.54 -19.79
N PRO A 99 3.87 -4.04 -20.62
CA PRO A 99 4.01 -3.58 -22.00
C PRO A 99 2.72 -3.73 -22.82
N LEU A 100 2.01 -4.86 -22.66
CA LEU A 100 0.76 -5.11 -23.36
C LEU A 100 -0.36 -4.15 -22.92
N ILE A 101 -0.45 -3.86 -21.62
CA ILE A 101 -1.41 -2.87 -21.08
C ILE A 101 -1.10 -1.50 -21.67
N ASN A 102 0.15 -1.05 -21.59
CA ASN A 102 0.57 0.25 -22.10
C ASN A 102 0.29 0.39 -23.61
N GLU A 103 0.62 -0.63 -24.41
CA GLU A 103 0.32 -0.65 -25.85
C GLU A 103 -1.19 -0.58 -26.12
N THR A 104 -2.00 -1.28 -25.31
CA THR A 104 -3.46 -1.28 -25.46
C THR A 104 -4.06 0.07 -25.08
N MET A 105 -3.59 0.68 -23.98
CA MET A 105 -4.02 2.01 -23.53
C MET A 105 -3.67 3.08 -24.56
N GLU A 106 -2.45 3.06 -25.09
CA GLU A 106 -2.02 3.97 -26.16
C GLU A 106 -2.88 3.81 -27.42
N LYS A 107 -3.15 2.58 -27.86
CA LYS A 107 -4.02 2.30 -29.02
C LYS A 107 -5.44 2.80 -28.85
N LEU A 108 -5.97 2.74 -27.63
CA LEU A 108 -7.32 3.18 -27.30
C LEU A 108 -7.39 4.66 -26.93
N GLY A 109 -6.25 5.34 -26.81
CA GLY A 109 -6.17 6.73 -26.34
C GLY A 109 -6.64 6.89 -24.89
N ILE A 110 -6.44 5.86 -24.06
CA ILE A 110 -6.83 5.86 -22.65
C ILE A 110 -5.62 6.30 -21.83
N GLU A 111 -5.77 7.37 -21.05
CA GLU A 111 -4.76 7.79 -20.09
C GLU A 111 -4.93 7.06 -18.76
N VAL A 112 -3.85 7.00 -17.97
CA VAL A 112 -3.90 6.39 -16.64
C VAL A 112 -4.95 7.06 -15.74
N ASP A 113 -5.07 8.39 -15.84
CA ASP A 113 -6.09 9.18 -15.16
C ASP A 113 -7.53 8.78 -15.54
N ASP A 114 -7.79 8.38 -16.79
CA ASP A 114 -9.13 7.95 -17.21
C ASP A 114 -9.56 6.68 -16.48
N VAL A 115 -8.62 5.77 -16.24
CA VAL A 115 -8.85 4.52 -15.49
C VAL A 115 -9.10 4.83 -14.00
N PHE A 116 -8.32 5.72 -13.41
CA PHE A 116 -8.53 6.15 -12.02
C PHE A 116 -9.86 6.88 -11.82
N ASN A 117 -10.22 7.77 -12.74
CA ASN A 117 -11.50 8.46 -12.71
C ASN A 117 -12.68 7.49 -12.85
N ALA A 118 -12.57 6.48 -13.72
CA ALA A 118 -13.59 5.43 -13.86
C ALA A 118 -13.77 4.60 -12.57
N LEU A 119 -12.72 4.43 -11.76
CA LEU A 119 -12.80 3.76 -10.46
C LEU A 119 -13.47 4.62 -9.39
N MET A 120 -13.27 5.94 -9.43
CA MET A 120 -13.84 6.90 -8.46
C MET A 120 -15.32 7.24 -8.73
N THR A 121 -15.84 6.87 -9.90
CA THR A 121 -17.23 7.13 -10.30
C THR A 121 -18.16 5.92 -10.06
N GLN A 122 -17.65 4.82 -9.51
CA GLN A 122 -18.44 3.65 -9.08
C GLN A 122 -18.85 3.76 -7.61
#